data_AF-A0A132BX40-F1
#
_entry.id   AF-A0A132BX40-F1
#
_cell.length_a   1.000
_cell.length_b   1.000
_cell.length_c   1.000
_cell.angle_alpha   90.00
_cell.angle_beta   90.00
_cell.angle_gamma   90.00
#
_symmetry.space_group_name_H-M   'P 1'
#
loop_
_entity.id
_entity.type
_entity.pdbx_description
1 polymer ?
#
loop_
_entity_poly.entity_id
_entity_poly.type
_entity_poly.pdbx_seq_one_letter_code
_entity_poly.pdbx_strand_id
1 'polypeptide(L)'
;MPIPSVLQFGTSRFLQAHVDLFLSEAAPEARPVTVVQTSGDPSRAGRVAALAAGYDVKIRGLLDGRRIDELRRVNAIHRGLSLGADLAEVEHLVAHEAEIILSNTADAGFRPQPVDHAATFDLGMSYPAKLAHLLRLRYAAGGAGVQVIPTELVRNNGTVLRDLVLEVAKGMEPAYREWLMTEVIWVNSLVDRIVSEPLHPAGAIAEPYALWAIEDQPGLKLPCEHPSIQVVSDLGPVERQKLFVLNLGHTWMVSDWMARGRSGATYVRDVMADREPADRLRDLYANEVAPGFVAAGEADGIAAYIAATCERFANPFLDHKLEDIAQNHSEKLNRRIAAFVDWARAQGDTGDKPMLQAALERNGS
;
A
#
# COMPACT_ATOMS: atom_id res chain seq x y z
N MET A 1 -9.52 -16.91 25.77
CA MET A 1 -10.43 -16.58 24.64
C MET A 1 -9.66 -16.88 23.36
N PRO A 2 -10.28 -17.47 22.31
CA PRO A 2 -9.60 -17.61 21.04
C PRO A 2 -9.16 -16.23 20.54
N ILE A 3 -7.97 -16.14 19.94
CA ILE A 3 -7.45 -14.89 19.40
C ILE A 3 -8.41 -14.44 18.28
N PRO A 4 -8.96 -13.21 18.34
CA PRO A 4 -9.89 -12.72 17.32
C PRO A 4 -9.28 -12.81 15.92
N SER A 5 -10.08 -13.27 14.95
CA SER A 5 -9.62 -13.53 13.59
C SER A 5 -9.58 -12.27 12.74
N VAL A 6 -8.56 -12.19 11.87
CA VAL A 6 -8.47 -11.21 10.80
C VAL A 6 -9.09 -11.82 9.56
N LEU A 7 -10.07 -11.14 8.96
CA LEU A 7 -10.65 -11.54 7.68
C LEU A 7 -10.08 -10.66 6.57
N GLN A 8 -9.31 -11.27 5.67
CA GLN A 8 -8.63 -10.54 4.59
C GLN A 8 -9.31 -10.78 3.24
N PHE A 9 -9.75 -9.71 2.57
CA PHE A 9 -10.24 -9.76 1.20
C PHE A 9 -9.12 -9.42 0.22
N GLY A 10 -8.66 -10.41 -0.54
CA GLY A 10 -7.58 -10.27 -1.51
C GLY A 10 -6.45 -11.27 -1.27
N THR A 11 -5.83 -11.70 -2.37
CA THR A 11 -4.74 -12.70 -2.38
C THR A 11 -3.52 -12.15 -3.12
N SER A 12 -3.36 -10.83 -3.16
CA SER A 12 -2.31 -10.21 -3.99
C SER A 12 -0.93 -10.59 -3.46
N ARG A 13 0.07 -10.59 -4.35
CA ARG A 13 1.48 -10.80 -3.96
C ARG A 13 1.94 -9.74 -2.96
N PHE A 14 1.37 -8.54 -3.04
CA PHE A 14 1.63 -7.47 -2.10
C PHE A 14 1.21 -7.86 -0.68
N LEU A 15 -0.04 -8.28 -0.49
CA LEU A 15 -0.54 -8.75 0.81
C LEU A 15 0.34 -9.88 1.35
N GLN A 16 0.71 -10.84 0.48
CA GLN A 16 1.54 -11.98 0.86
C GLN A 16 2.91 -11.57 1.41
N ALA A 17 3.56 -10.59 0.77
CA ALA A 17 4.88 -10.13 1.15
C ALA A 17 4.84 -8.91 2.08
N HIS A 18 3.70 -8.54 2.66
CA HIS A 18 3.58 -7.36 3.50
C HIS A 18 2.67 -7.67 4.69
N VAL A 19 1.36 -7.51 4.54
CA VAL A 19 0.36 -7.73 5.59
C VAL A 19 0.45 -9.13 6.21
N ASP A 20 0.41 -10.17 5.37
CA ASP A 20 0.42 -11.57 5.82
C ASP A 20 1.74 -11.89 6.53
N LEU A 21 2.85 -11.35 6.01
CA LEU A 21 4.17 -11.54 6.59
C LEU A 21 4.27 -10.88 7.98
N PHE A 22 3.80 -9.64 8.13
CA PHE A 22 3.85 -8.96 9.44
C PHE A 22 2.97 -9.63 10.48
N LEU A 23 1.78 -10.11 10.08
CA LEU A 23 0.91 -10.89 10.95
C LEU A 23 1.57 -12.21 11.39
N SER A 24 2.35 -12.82 10.50
CA SER A 24 3.13 -14.03 10.78
C SER A 24 4.36 -13.79 11.67
N GLU A 25 5.01 -12.65 11.52
CA GLU A 25 6.23 -12.28 12.26
C GLU A 25 5.94 -11.79 13.68
N ALA A 26 4.69 -11.37 13.96
CA ALA A 26 4.23 -10.93 15.27
C ALA A 26 4.08 -12.07 16.32
N ALA A 27 4.79 -13.19 16.16
CA ALA A 27 4.77 -14.30 17.10
C ALA A 27 5.34 -13.87 18.48
N PRO A 28 4.79 -14.35 19.62
CA PRO A 28 3.76 -15.39 19.75
C PRO A 28 2.30 -14.88 19.64
N GLU A 29 2.08 -13.58 19.39
CA GLU A 29 0.76 -12.93 19.42
C GLU A 29 0.06 -12.89 18.04
N ALA A 30 0.56 -13.66 17.08
CA ALA A 30 0.05 -13.72 15.72
C ALA A 30 -1.46 -14.06 15.72
N ARG A 31 -2.25 -13.15 15.13
CA ARG A 31 -3.69 -13.37 14.94
C ARG A 31 -3.93 -14.34 13.80
N PRO A 32 -4.85 -15.31 13.94
CA PRO A 32 -5.18 -16.20 12.84
C PRO A 32 -5.87 -15.42 11.71
N VAL A 33 -5.43 -15.63 10.48
CA VAL A 33 -5.97 -14.96 9.29
C VAL A 33 -6.79 -15.95 8.47
N THR A 34 -8.00 -15.52 8.07
CA THR A 34 -8.77 -16.15 7.00
C THR A 34 -8.68 -15.27 5.76
N VAL A 35 -8.14 -15.81 4.67
CA VAL A 35 -8.06 -15.10 3.39
C VAL A 35 -9.25 -15.46 2.51
N VAL A 36 -9.92 -14.45 1.97
CA VAL A 36 -11.04 -14.55 1.04
C VAL A 36 -10.59 -14.06 -0.33
N GLN A 37 -10.60 -14.95 -1.31
CA GLN A 37 -10.42 -14.60 -2.70
C GLN A 37 -11.74 -14.06 -3.27
N THR A 38 -11.72 -12.81 -3.70
CA THR A 38 -12.88 -12.13 -4.30
C THR A 38 -12.95 -12.28 -5.83
N SER A 39 -11.85 -12.61 -6.50
CA SER A 39 -11.81 -12.79 -7.95
C SER A 39 -12.32 -14.17 -8.35
N GLY A 40 -13.28 -14.25 -9.27
CA GLY A 40 -13.80 -15.50 -9.83
C GLY A 40 -12.88 -16.23 -10.83
N ASP A 41 -11.59 -15.86 -10.89
CA ASP A 41 -10.62 -16.47 -11.81
C ASP A 41 -10.30 -17.92 -11.39
N PRO A 42 -10.72 -18.93 -12.19
CA PRO A 42 -10.53 -20.35 -11.85
C PRO A 42 -9.06 -20.76 -11.76
N SER A 43 -8.15 -20.04 -12.45
CA SER A 43 -6.70 -20.29 -12.38
C SER A 43 -6.12 -20.02 -10.98
N ARG A 44 -6.91 -19.36 -10.11
CA ARG A 44 -6.54 -19.01 -8.74
C ARG A 44 -7.25 -19.86 -7.71
N ALA A 45 -8.14 -20.79 -8.07
CA ALA A 45 -8.90 -21.60 -7.12
C ALA A 45 -8.01 -22.38 -6.13
N GLY A 46 -6.84 -22.85 -6.57
CA GLY A 46 -5.85 -23.51 -5.69
C GLY A 46 -4.99 -22.56 -4.85
N ARG A 47 -5.06 -21.24 -5.08
CA ARG A 47 -4.22 -20.24 -4.41
C ARG A 47 -4.56 -20.11 -2.94
N VAL A 48 -5.84 -20.10 -2.59
CA VAL A 48 -6.27 -19.95 -1.19
C VAL A 48 -5.85 -21.15 -0.33
N ALA A 49 -5.89 -22.36 -0.89
CA ALA A 49 -5.38 -23.56 -0.22
C ALA A 49 -3.85 -23.51 -0.05
N ALA A 50 -3.12 -23.04 -1.08
CA ALA A 50 -1.68 -22.85 -0.99
C ALA A 50 -1.27 -21.81 0.07
N LEU A 51 -2.04 -20.72 0.21
CA LEU A 51 -1.81 -19.72 1.26
C LEU A 51 -2.00 -20.32 2.66
N ALA A 52 -3.07 -21.09 2.87
CA ALA A 52 -3.37 -21.72 4.15
C ALA A 52 -2.41 -22.87 4.55
N ALA A 53 -1.72 -23.47 3.57
CA ALA A 53 -0.64 -24.43 3.84
C ALA A 53 0.67 -23.77 4.37
N GLY A 54 0.70 -22.43 4.39
CA GLY A 54 1.89 -21.63 4.62
C GLY A 54 2.80 -21.58 3.38
N TYR A 55 3.51 -20.47 3.23
CA TYR A 55 4.33 -20.20 2.07
C TYR A 55 5.52 -19.31 2.45
N ASP A 56 6.47 -19.16 1.54
CA ASP A 56 7.66 -18.37 1.80
C ASP A 56 7.59 -17.02 1.10
N VAL A 57 8.16 -16.00 1.73
CA VAL A 57 8.46 -14.71 1.12
C VAL A 57 9.98 -14.58 1.08
N LYS A 58 10.52 -14.29 -0.11
CA LYS A 58 11.95 -14.12 -0.27
C LYS A 58 12.32 -12.64 -0.16
N ILE A 59 12.98 -12.27 0.94
CA ILE A 59 13.42 -10.90 1.19
C ILE A 59 14.81 -10.71 0.60
N ARG A 60 14.92 -9.83 -0.40
CA ARG A 60 16.17 -9.60 -1.14
C ARG A 60 16.42 -8.12 -1.40
N GLY A 61 17.57 -7.63 -0.93
CA GLY A 61 17.97 -6.25 -1.16
C GLY A 61 19.12 -5.79 -0.29
N LEU A 62 19.09 -4.51 0.05
CA LEU A 62 20.00 -3.88 0.99
C LEU A 62 19.20 -3.42 2.20
N LEU A 63 19.79 -3.55 3.38
CA LEU A 63 19.31 -2.98 4.63
C LEU A 63 20.53 -2.58 5.48
N ASP A 64 20.65 -1.30 5.81
CA ASP A 64 21.76 -0.75 6.59
C ASP A 64 23.16 -1.09 6.02
N GLY A 65 23.28 -0.98 4.69
CA GLY A 65 24.48 -1.30 3.91
C GLY A 65 24.76 -2.80 3.76
N ARG A 66 23.92 -3.67 4.34
CA ARG A 66 24.10 -5.13 4.29
C ARG A 66 23.20 -5.74 3.23
N ARG A 67 23.76 -6.69 2.49
CA ARG A 67 22.99 -7.49 1.54
C ARG A 67 22.12 -8.48 2.29
N ILE A 68 20.81 -8.40 2.06
CA ILE A 68 19.80 -9.33 2.57
C ILE A 68 19.39 -10.27 1.43
N ASP A 69 19.36 -11.57 1.70
CA ASP A 69 18.84 -12.61 0.81
C ASP A 69 18.37 -13.79 1.66
N GLU A 70 17.14 -13.72 2.14
CA GLU A 70 16.59 -14.68 3.11
C GLU A 70 15.17 -15.11 2.74
N LEU A 71 14.80 -16.31 3.18
CA LEU A 71 13.43 -16.81 3.10
C LEU A 71 12.76 -16.62 4.46
N ARG A 72 11.58 -16.01 4.46
CA ARG A 72 10.74 -15.85 5.64
C ARG A 72 9.45 -16.63 5.45
N ARG A 73 9.10 -17.46 6.42
CA ARG A 73 7.91 -18.31 6.36
C ARG A 73 6.70 -17.55 6.85
N VAL A 74 5.64 -17.54 6.05
CA VAL A 74 4.31 -17.09 6.45
C VAL A 74 3.48 -18.29 6.92
N ASN A 75 3.00 -18.23 8.15
CA ASN A 75 2.17 -19.26 8.80
C ASN A 75 0.92 -18.70 9.49
N ALA A 76 0.66 -17.39 9.43
CA ALA A 76 -0.52 -16.76 10.02
C ALA A 76 -1.83 -17.07 9.27
N ILE A 77 -1.77 -17.54 8.02
CA ILE A 77 -2.96 -17.89 7.24
C ILE A 77 -3.42 -19.30 7.64
N HIS A 78 -4.54 -19.39 8.35
CA HIS A 78 -5.12 -20.67 8.78
C HIS A 78 -6.18 -21.19 7.82
N ARG A 79 -6.83 -20.29 7.08
CA ARG A 79 -7.96 -20.63 6.23
C ARG A 79 -7.92 -19.81 4.95
N GLY A 80 -8.27 -20.46 3.85
CA GLY A 80 -8.43 -19.83 2.55
C GLY A 80 -9.80 -20.16 1.98
N LEU A 81 -10.56 -19.14 1.58
CA LEU A 81 -11.93 -19.24 1.07
C LEU A 81 -12.04 -18.54 -0.28
N SER A 82 -12.90 -19.06 -1.16
CA SER A 82 -13.32 -18.40 -2.39
C SER A 82 -14.70 -17.79 -2.17
N LEU A 83 -14.86 -16.47 -2.33
CA LEU A 83 -16.14 -15.79 -2.08
C LEU A 83 -17.31 -16.40 -2.86
N GLY A 84 -17.05 -16.92 -4.07
CA GLY A 84 -18.09 -17.57 -4.87
C GLY A 84 -18.49 -18.96 -4.39
N ALA A 85 -17.52 -19.77 -3.95
CA ALA A 85 -17.78 -21.16 -3.53
C ALA A 85 -18.19 -21.26 -2.05
N ASP A 86 -17.65 -20.37 -1.22
CA ASP A 86 -17.72 -20.41 0.23
C ASP A 86 -18.53 -19.24 0.80
N LEU A 87 -19.48 -18.69 0.02
CA LEU A 87 -20.23 -17.47 0.38
C LEU A 87 -20.85 -17.56 1.78
N ALA A 88 -21.57 -18.65 2.08
CA ALA A 88 -22.23 -18.84 3.37
C ALA A 88 -21.25 -18.82 4.56
N GLU A 89 -20.03 -19.34 4.36
CA GLU A 89 -19.00 -19.31 5.39
C GLU A 89 -18.40 -17.91 5.55
N VAL A 90 -18.17 -17.19 4.44
CA VAL A 90 -17.73 -15.79 4.51
C VAL A 90 -18.77 -14.91 5.20
N GLU A 91 -20.05 -15.12 4.89
CA GLU A 91 -21.18 -14.45 5.54
C GLU A 91 -21.18 -14.70 7.06
N HIS A 92 -20.99 -15.96 7.48
CA HIS A 92 -20.88 -16.33 8.90
C HIS A 92 -19.71 -15.61 9.59
N LEU A 93 -18.52 -15.64 8.98
CA LEU A 93 -17.32 -15.02 9.53
C LEU A 93 -17.49 -13.51 9.69
N VAL A 94 -18.04 -12.80 8.69
CA VAL A 94 -18.29 -11.36 8.80
C VAL A 94 -19.34 -11.08 9.87
N ALA A 95 -20.43 -11.85 9.91
CA ALA A 95 -21.52 -11.62 10.85
C ALA A 95 -21.14 -11.86 12.31
N HIS A 96 -20.22 -12.78 12.60
CA HIS A 96 -20.04 -13.28 13.96
C HIS A 96 -18.59 -13.31 14.48
N GLU A 97 -17.58 -13.48 13.62
CA GLU A 97 -16.21 -13.77 14.08
C GLU A 97 -15.21 -12.64 13.84
N ALA A 98 -15.33 -11.94 12.71
CA ALA A 98 -14.34 -10.94 12.31
C ALA A 98 -14.33 -9.75 13.29
N GLU A 99 -13.14 -9.44 13.81
CA GLU A 99 -12.87 -8.20 14.55
C GLU A 99 -12.23 -7.15 13.65
N ILE A 100 -11.36 -7.59 12.74
CA ILE A 100 -10.68 -6.75 11.73
C ILE A 100 -10.93 -7.34 10.35
N ILE A 101 -11.38 -6.51 9.43
CA ILE A 101 -11.48 -6.78 8.00
C ILE A 101 -10.37 -6.01 7.28
N LEU A 102 -9.48 -6.73 6.59
CA LEU A 102 -8.45 -6.15 5.73
C LEU A 102 -8.85 -6.28 4.27
N SER A 103 -8.47 -5.32 3.43
CA SER A 103 -8.70 -5.43 1.98
C SER A 103 -7.52 -5.01 1.13
N ASN A 104 -7.32 -5.75 0.03
CA ASN A 104 -6.60 -5.27 -1.13
C ASN A 104 -7.23 -5.90 -2.39
N THR A 105 -8.23 -5.22 -2.92
CA THR A 105 -8.97 -5.62 -4.14
C THR A 105 -8.50 -4.88 -5.40
N ALA A 106 -7.36 -4.20 -5.30
CA ALA A 106 -6.88 -3.17 -6.21
C ALA A 106 -7.85 -1.98 -6.36
N ASP A 107 -7.37 -0.86 -6.88
CA ASP A 107 -8.20 0.35 -7.09
C ASP A 107 -9.40 0.07 -8.01
N ALA A 108 -9.27 -0.92 -8.90
CA ALA A 108 -10.36 -1.39 -9.75
C ALA A 108 -11.51 -2.04 -8.95
N GLY A 109 -11.21 -2.65 -7.80
CA GLY A 109 -12.21 -3.24 -6.91
C GLY A 109 -13.14 -2.22 -6.28
N PHE A 110 -12.72 -0.95 -6.15
CA PHE A 110 -13.53 0.15 -5.63
C PHE A 110 -14.42 0.80 -6.71
N ARG A 111 -14.23 0.46 -7.99
CA ARG A 111 -15.01 1.05 -9.08
C ARG A 111 -16.46 0.55 -9.01
N PRO A 112 -17.46 1.45 -8.93
CA PRO A 112 -18.86 1.05 -8.92
C PRO A 112 -19.21 0.18 -10.12
N GLN A 113 -20.03 -0.85 -9.89
CA GLN A 113 -20.59 -1.72 -10.92
C GLN A 113 -22.10 -1.46 -11.06
N PRO A 114 -22.68 -1.68 -12.26
CA PRO A 114 -24.13 -1.50 -12.46
C PRO A 114 -25.01 -2.30 -11.49
N VAL A 115 -24.53 -3.45 -11.02
CA VAL A 115 -25.26 -4.35 -10.10
C VAL A 115 -25.15 -3.94 -8.63
N ASP A 116 -24.36 -2.92 -8.28
CA ASP A 116 -24.10 -2.52 -6.89
C ASP A 116 -25.34 -2.09 -6.11
N HIS A 117 -26.38 -1.63 -6.81
CA HIS A 117 -27.63 -1.19 -6.19
C HIS A 117 -28.70 -2.30 -6.13
N ALA A 118 -28.36 -3.55 -6.45
CA ALA A 118 -29.28 -4.67 -6.34
C ALA A 118 -29.67 -4.93 -4.86
N ALA A 119 -30.91 -5.37 -4.62
CA ALA A 119 -31.40 -5.63 -3.27
C ALA A 119 -30.75 -6.86 -2.60
N THR A 120 -30.23 -7.78 -3.43
CA THR A 120 -29.60 -9.04 -3.03
C THR A 120 -28.14 -9.04 -3.46
N PHE A 121 -27.30 -9.71 -2.66
CA PHE A 121 -25.88 -9.87 -2.95
C PHE A 121 -25.64 -10.51 -4.33
N ASP A 122 -24.64 -10.01 -5.06
CA ASP A 122 -24.22 -10.54 -6.36
C ASP A 122 -22.68 -10.55 -6.46
N LEU A 123 -22.10 -11.62 -7.02
CA LEU A 123 -20.64 -11.75 -7.16
C LEU A 123 -20.02 -10.75 -8.15
N GLY A 124 -20.81 -10.17 -9.05
CA GLY A 124 -20.44 -9.12 -9.99
C GLY A 124 -20.37 -7.73 -9.37
N MET A 125 -20.78 -7.56 -8.12
CA MET A 125 -20.68 -6.29 -7.39
C MET A 125 -19.23 -5.82 -7.21
N SER A 126 -19.05 -4.51 -7.08
CA SER A 126 -17.82 -3.91 -6.56
C SER A 126 -17.52 -4.39 -5.14
N TYR A 127 -16.28 -4.23 -4.69
CA TYR A 127 -15.93 -4.58 -3.31
C TYR A 127 -16.71 -3.77 -2.26
N PRO A 128 -16.89 -2.43 -2.40
CA PRO A 128 -17.74 -1.66 -1.50
C PRO A 128 -19.17 -2.21 -1.39
N ALA A 129 -19.80 -2.59 -2.51
CA ALA A 129 -21.14 -3.16 -2.48
C ALA A 129 -21.19 -4.54 -1.81
N LYS A 130 -20.23 -5.43 -2.11
CA LYS A 130 -20.10 -6.72 -1.41
C LYS A 130 -19.96 -6.51 0.09
N LEU A 131 -19.10 -5.58 0.52
CA LEU A 131 -18.89 -5.27 1.92
C LEU A 131 -20.17 -4.71 2.57
N ALA A 132 -20.90 -3.83 1.89
CA ALA A 132 -22.19 -3.32 2.35
C ALA A 132 -23.23 -4.43 2.57
N HIS A 133 -23.28 -5.44 1.72
CA HIS A 133 -24.18 -6.59 1.92
C HIS A 133 -23.72 -7.49 3.07
N LEU A 134 -22.42 -7.79 3.17
CA LEU A 134 -21.86 -8.65 4.22
C LEU A 134 -22.01 -8.00 5.61
N LEU A 135 -21.73 -6.70 5.74
CA LEU A 135 -21.91 -5.96 6.99
C LEU A 135 -23.39 -5.84 7.41
N ARG A 136 -24.33 -5.86 6.45
CA ARG A 136 -25.77 -5.88 6.76
C ARG A 136 -26.17 -7.16 7.52
N LEU A 137 -25.51 -8.29 7.23
CA LEU A 137 -25.73 -9.54 7.96
C LEU A 137 -25.27 -9.42 9.42
N ARG A 138 -24.11 -8.79 9.65
CA ARG A 138 -23.60 -8.50 10.99
C ARG A 138 -24.55 -7.61 11.78
N TYR A 139 -25.02 -6.53 11.16
CA TYR A 139 -26.03 -5.64 11.75
C TYR A 139 -27.32 -6.39 12.11
N ALA A 140 -27.86 -7.19 11.18
CA ALA A 140 -29.08 -7.96 11.41
C ALA A 140 -28.93 -9.00 12.53
N ALA A 141 -27.72 -9.50 12.75
CA ALA A 141 -27.39 -10.39 13.87
C ALA A 141 -27.19 -9.66 15.22
N GLY A 142 -27.30 -8.32 15.26
CA GLY A 142 -27.02 -7.51 16.45
C GLY A 142 -25.54 -7.50 16.84
N GLY A 143 -24.64 -7.74 15.88
CA GLY A 143 -23.21 -7.77 16.12
C GLY A 143 -22.64 -6.38 16.44
N ALA A 144 -21.61 -6.33 17.30
CA ALA A 144 -20.86 -5.11 17.58
C ALA A 144 -20.12 -4.62 16.33
N GLY A 145 -19.73 -3.34 16.31
CA GLY A 145 -18.87 -2.76 15.30
C GLY A 145 -17.63 -3.61 14.93
N VAL A 146 -17.22 -3.54 13.67
CA VAL A 146 -16.00 -4.17 13.16
C VAL A 146 -15.02 -3.08 12.70
N GLN A 147 -13.73 -3.36 12.73
CA GLN A 147 -12.73 -2.46 12.16
C GLN A 147 -12.42 -2.86 10.71
N VAL A 148 -12.41 -1.90 9.80
CA VAL A 148 -12.07 -2.10 8.38
C VAL A 148 -10.81 -1.31 8.06
N ILE A 149 -9.75 -2.00 7.60
CA ILE A 149 -8.48 -1.39 7.19
C ILE A 149 -8.18 -1.76 5.73
N PRO A 150 -8.57 -0.90 4.77
CA PRO A 150 -8.12 -1.04 3.40
C PRO A 150 -6.61 -0.78 3.27
N THR A 151 -5.99 -1.50 2.32
CA THR A 151 -4.59 -1.32 1.91
C THR A 151 -4.47 -1.02 0.42
N GLU A 152 -5.60 -0.72 -0.23
CA GLU A 152 -5.66 -0.18 -1.59
C GLU A 152 -4.83 1.12 -1.71
N LEU A 153 -4.29 1.39 -2.91
CA LEU A 153 -3.45 2.56 -3.20
C LEU A 153 -4.30 3.82 -3.46
N VAL A 154 -5.29 4.03 -2.59
CA VAL A 154 -6.23 5.14 -2.62
C VAL A 154 -5.92 6.06 -1.44
N ARG A 155 -5.80 7.36 -1.69
CA ARG A 155 -5.64 8.37 -0.64
C ARG A 155 -6.87 8.35 0.28
N ASN A 156 -6.65 8.36 1.59
CA ASN A 156 -7.72 8.23 2.59
C ASN A 156 -8.61 7.01 2.30
N ASN A 157 -8.01 5.85 2.02
CA ASN A 157 -8.70 4.64 1.57
C ASN A 157 -9.82 4.19 2.52
N GLY A 158 -9.67 4.33 3.83
CA GLY A 158 -10.71 4.04 4.82
C GLY A 158 -11.93 4.93 4.64
N THR A 159 -11.72 6.24 4.58
CA THR A 159 -12.77 7.24 4.32
C THR A 159 -13.45 7.02 2.97
N VAL A 160 -12.67 6.77 1.91
CA VAL A 160 -13.22 6.53 0.57
C VAL A 160 -14.04 5.24 0.54
N LEU A 161 -13.56 4.16 1.14
CA LEU A 161 -14.30 2.91 1.22
C LEU A 161 -15.62 3.08 1.99
N ARG A 162 -15.59 3.77 3.14
CA ARG A 162 -16.79 4.12 3.91
C ARG A 162 -17.82 4.83 3.03
N ASP A 163 -17.41 5.88 2.34
CA ASP A 163 -18.32 6.71 1.55
C ASP A 163 -18.95 5.92 0.40
N LEU A 164 -18.16 5.04 -0.25
CA LEU A 164 -18.68 4.12 -1.28
C LEU A 164 -19.66 3.09 -0.71
N VAL A 165 -19.37 2.53 0.47
CA VAL A 165 -20.28 1.62 1.17
C VAL A 165 -21.59 2.32 1.55
N LEU A 166 -21.51 3.56 2.06
CA LEU A 166 -22.69 4.37 2.41
C LEU A 166 -23.51 4.77 1.19
N GLU A 167 -22.86 5.00 0.04
CA GLU A 167 -23.53 5.26 -1.24
C GLU A 167 -24.36 4.05 -1.66
N VAL A 168 -23.79 2.85 -1.63
CA VAL A 168 -24.51 1.60 -1.90
C VAL A 168 -25.67 1.42 -0.92
N ALA A 169 -25.42 1.69 0.36
CA ALA A 169 -26.41 1.51 1.42
C ALA A 169 -27.58 2.51 1.37
N LYS A 170 -27.57 3.53 0.50
CA LYS A 170 -28.70 4.49 0.34
C LYS A 170 -30.05 3.83 0.09
N GLY A 171 -30.05 2.71 -0.66
CA GLY A 171 -31.26 1.93 -0.93
C GLY A 171 -31.63 0.93 0.18
N MET A 172 -30.87 0.90 1.28
CA MET A 172 -31.06 -0.01 2.41
C MET A 172 -31.67 0.72 3.62
N GLU A 173 -31.92 -0.04 4.70
CA GLU A 173 -32.57 0.47 5.92
C GLU A 173 -31.81 1.65 6.54
N PRO A 174 -32.48 2.77 6.90
CA PRO A 174 -31.81 3.93 7.50
C PRO A 174 -31.01 3.61 8.78
N ALA A 175 -31.53 2.74 9.64
CA ALA A 175 -30.84 2.32 10.86
C ALA A 175 -29.54 1.54 10.59
N TYR A 176 -29.50 0.75 9.51
CA TYR A 176 -28.28 0.08 9.08
C TYR A 176 -27.22 1.09 8.60
N ARG A 177 -27.64 2.13 7.86
CA ARG A 177 -26.71 3.21 7.44
C ARG A 177 -26.15 3.97 8.63
N GLU A 178 -26.97 4.25 9.63
CA GLU A 178 -26.51 4.87 10.88
C GLU A 178 -25.48 3.99 11.59
N TRP A 179 -25.73 2.68 11.67
CA TRP A 179 -24.80 1.70 12.23
C TRP A 179 -23.46 1.68 11.48
N LEU A 180 -23.46 1.74 10.14
CA LEU A 180 -22.24 1.84 9.34
C LEU A 180 -21.40 3.09 9.65
N MET A 181 -22.04 4.21 10.02
CA MET A 181 -21.37 5.47 10.34
C MET A 181 -20.83 5.51 11.77
N THR A 182 -21.51 4.84 12.70
CA THR A 182 -21.28 5.00 14.15
C THR A 182 -20.56 3.83 14.80
N GLU A 183 -20.80 2.60 14.32
CA GLU A 183 -20.27 1.38 14.93
C GLU A 183 -19.08 0.81 14.16
N VAL A 184 -19.02 0.98 12.83
CA VAL A 184 -17.89 0.50 12.02
C VAL A 184 -16.73 1.49 12.09
N ILE A 185 -15.53 1.00 12.43
CA ILE A 185 -14.31 1.79 12.48
C ILE A 185 -13.61 1.70 11.13
N TRP A 186 -13.60 2.80 10.37
CA TRP A 186 -12.98 2.89 9.05
C TRP A 186 -11.58 3.49 9.19
N VAL A 187 -10.54 2.70 8.99
CA VAL A 187 -9.15 3.10 9.25
C VAL A 187 -8.46 3.47 7.95
N ASN A 188 -7.90 4.69 7.87
CA ASN A 188 -7.01 5.03 6.78
C ASN A 188 -5.64 4.40 7.01
N SER A 189 -5.06 3.84 5.95
CA SER A 189 -3.69 3.32 6.02
C SER A 189 -2.91 3.55 4.73
N LEU A 190 -1.59 3.61 4.86
CA LEU A 190 -0.65 3.67 3.75
C LEU A 190 0.33 2.52 3.85
N VAL A 191 0.46 1.78 2.75
CA VAL A 191 1.39 0.67 2.64
C VAL A 191 2.47 0.96 1.59
N ASP A 192 3.72 0.58 1.88
CA ASP A 192 4.82 0.70 0.92
C ASP A 192 5.80 -0.47 1.05
N ARG A 193 6.01 -1.17 -0.06
CA ARG A 193 7.04 -2.19 -0.25
C ARG A 193 7.12 -2.53 -1.74
N ILE A 194 8.33 -2.60 -2.30
CA ILE A 194 8.52 -3.14 -3.64
C ILE A 194 8.43 -4.68 -3.59
N VAL A 195 7.54 -5.23 -4.41
CA VAL A 195 7.30 -6.67 -4.59
C VAL A 195 7.40 -7.01 -6.07
N SER A 196 8.32 -7.89 -6.45
CA SER A 196 8.70 -8.11 -7.85
C SER A 196 8.03 -9.35 -8.47
N GLU A 197 8.50 -10.54 -8.14
CA GLU A 197 8.09 -11.81 -8.77
C GLU A 197 7.28 -12.68 -7.80
N PRO A 198 6.29 -13.45 -8.31
CA PRO A 198 5.64 -14.48 -7.51
C PRO A 198 6.58 -15.65 -7.21
N LEU A 199 6.37 -16.28 -6.05
CA LEU A 199 6.80 -17.66 -5.81
C LEU A 199 5.59 -18.59 -6.03
N HIS A 200 5.84 -19.79 -6.53
CA HIS A 200 4.81 -20.78 -6.80
C HIS A 200 4.82 -21.88 -5.72
N PRO A 201 3.66 -22.33 -5.23
CA PRO A 201 2.30 -21.94 -5.61
C PRO A 201 1.79 -20.64 -4.95
N ALA A 202 2.46 -20.17 -3.90
CA ALA A 202 2.19 -18.92 -3.20
C ALA A 202 3.51 -18.33 -2.67
N GLY A 203 3.51 -17.02 -2.39
CA GLY A 203 4.67 -16.24 -1.99
C GLY A 203 5.10 -15.22 -3.03
N ALA A 204 6.09 -14.41 -2.65
CA ALA A 204 6.68 -13.42 -3.55
C ALA A 204 8.11 -13.08 -3.14
N ILE A 205 8.83 -12.41 -4.03
CA ILE A 205 10.07 -11.72 -3.71
C ILE A 205 9.76 -10.27 -3.39
N ALA A 206 10.33 -9.76 -2.29
CA ALA A 206 10.17 -8.36 -1.90
C ALA A 206 11.49 -7.77 -1.39
N GLU A 207 11.59 -6.45 -1.44
CA GLU A 207 12.72 -5.73 -0.84
C GLU A 207 12.66 -5.77 0.71
N PRO A 208 13.78 -5.54 1.42
CA PRO A 208 13.79 -5.48 2.88
C PRO A 208 12.97 -4.34 3.46
N TYR A 209 13.04 -3.16 2.84
CA TYR A 209 12.25 -2.00 3.26
C TYR A 209 10.75 -2.31 3.18
N ALA A 210 10.02 -1.99 4.23
CA ALA A 210 8.57 -2.05 4.23
C ALA A 210 7.99 -1.06 5.25
N LEU A 211 6.81 -0.53 4.94
CA LEU A 211 6.07 0.40 5.77
C LEU A 211 4.58 0.09 5.74
N TRP A 212 3.94 0.12 6.90
CA TRP A 212 2.49 0.21 7.07
C TRP A 212 2.19 1.35 8.05
N ALA A 213 1.91 2.54 7.52
CA ALA A 213 1.44 3.65 8.33
C ALA A 213 -0.08 3.51 8.52
N ILE A 214 -0.54 3.58 9.76
CA ILE A 214 -1.95 3.48 10.14
C ILE A 214 -2.33 4.77 10.85
N GLU A 215 -3.39 5.42 10.39
CA GLU A 215 -3.87 6.66 11.00
C GLU A 215 -4.50 6.37 12.38
N ASP A 216 -4.04 7.08 13.41
CA ASP A 216 -4.55 6.95 14.76
C ASP A 216 -5.97 7.50 14.89
N GLN A 217 -6.82 6.78 15.60
CA GLN A 217 -8.18 7.21 15.89
C GLN A 217 -8.77 6.49 17.10
N PRO A 218 -9.82 7.04 17.75
CA PRO A 218 -10.47 6.38 18.87
C PRO A 218 -10.94 4.95 18.52
N GLY A 219 -10.57 4.00 19.38
CA GLY A 219 -10.96 2.60 19.22
C GLY A 219 -10.11 1.80 18.22
N LEU A 220 -9.04 2.39 17.65
CA LEU A 220 -8.11 1.68 16.77
C LEU A 220 -7.54 0.44 17.46
N LYS A 221 -7.61 -0.69 16.76
CA LYS A 221 -6.99 -1.96 17.13
C LYS A 221 -5.94 -2.32 16.09
N LEU A 222 -4.69 -2.45 16.51
CA LEU A 222 -3.64 -2.86 15.57
C LEU A 222 -3.82 -4.32 15.15
N PRO A 223 -3.63 -4.65 13.85
CA PRO A 223 -3.65 -6.03 13.37
C PRO A 223 -2.59 -6.89 14.07
N CYS A 224 -1.41 -6.33 14.31
CA CYS A 224 -0.33 -6.91 15.09
C CYS A 224 0.69 -5.83 15.50
N GLU A 225 1.61 -6.19 16.41
CA GLU A 225 2.82 -5.42 16.65
C GLU A 225 3.91 -5.86 15.67
N HIS A 226 4.50 -4.90 14.94
CA HIS A 226 5.58 -5.18 13.99
C HIS A 226 6.41 -3.90 13.76
N PRO A 227 7.75 -3.96 13.65
CA PRO A 227 8.61 -2.78 13.51
C PRO A 227 8.34 -1.94 12.24
N SER A 228 7.72 -2.53 11.22
CA SER A 228 7.31 -1.80 10.01
C SER A 228 5.91 -1.17 10.10
N ILE A 229 5.16 -1.40 11.19
CA ILE A 229 3.87 -0.76 11.44
C ILE A 229 4.11 0.52 12.23
N GLN A 230 3.59 1.64 11.73
CA GLN A 230 3.69 2.95 12.38
C GLN A 230 2.29 3.51 12.59
N VAL A 231 1.95 3.84 13.83
CA VAL A 231 0.75 4.62 14.12
C VAL A 231 1.09 6.10 14.00
N VAL A 232 0.37 6.81 13.14
CA VAL A 232 0.61 8.24 12.88
C VAL A 232 -0.67 9.03 13.06
N SER A 233 -0.56 10.28 13.51
CA SER A 233 -1.73 11.16 13.67
C SER A 233 -2.29 11.68 12.34
N ASP A 234 -1.47 11.69 11.29
CA ASP A 234 -1.83 12.10 9.92
C ASP A 234 -0.96 11.32 8.94
N LEU A 235 -1.58 10.77 7.88
CA LEU A 235 -0.85 10.09 6.80
C LEU A 235 -0.18 11.08 5.82
N GLY A 236 -0.59 12.35 5.83
CA GLY A 236 -0.10 13.39 4.93
C GLY A 236 1.44 13.47 4.82
N PRO A 237 2.18 13.57 5.94
CA PRO A 237 3.65 13.61 5.91
C PRO A 237 4.26 12.36 5.26
N VAL A 238 3.73 11.18 5.57
CA VAL A 238 4.20 9.91 5.00
C VAL A 238 3.95 9.85 3.49
N GLU A 239 2.77 10.29 3.04
CA GLU A 239 2.44 10.43 1.62
C GLU A 239 3.41 11.38 0.90
N ARG A 240 3.72 12.53 1.52
CA ARG A 240 4.65 13.52 0.96
C ARG A 240 6.07 12.99 0.88
N GLN A 241 6.57 12.29 1.90
CA GLN A 241 7.87 11.64 1.85
C GLN A 241 7.96 10.66 0.66
N LYS A 242 6.96 9.79 0.49
CA LYS A 242 6.90 8.87 -0.65
C LYS A 242 6.83 9.61 -1.99
N LEU A 243 6.00 10.66 -2.10
CA LEU A 243 5.80 11.40 -3.34
C LEU A 243 7.02 12.25 -3.73
N PHE A 244 7.59 12.97 -2.77
CA PHE A 244 8.61 14.00 -3.01
C PHE A 244 10.04 13.54 -2.73
N VAL A 245 10.24 12.31 -2.22
CA VAL A 245 11.57 11.69 -2.14
C VAL A 245 11.66 10.50 -3.08
N LEU A 246 10.88 9.44 -2.84
CA LEU A 246 10.96 8.19 -3.64
C LEU A 246 10.49 8.41 -5.09
N ASN A 247 9.28 8.91 -5.27
CA ASN A 247 8.71 9.09 -6.60
C ASN A 247 9.40 10.21 -7.39
N LEU A 248 9.68 11.34 -6.71
CA LEU A 248 10.45 12.45 -7.28
C LEU A 248 11.85 12.01 -7.69
N GLY A 249 12.57 11.26 -6.86
CA GLY A 249 13.90 10.75 -7.17
C GLY A 249 13.95 9.90 -8.43
N HIS A 250 13.01 8.96 -8.58
CA HIS A 250 12.86 8.20 -9.82
C HIS A 250 12.64 9.08 -11.05
N THR A 251 11.76 10.08 -10.93
CA THR A 251 11.46 11.00 -12.03
C THR A 251 12.67 11.87 -12.36
N TRP A 252 13.37 12.39 -11.36
CA TRP A 252 14.56 13.20 -11.59
C TRP A 252 15.70 12.37 -12.22
N MET A 253 15.95 11.14 -11.75
CA MET A 253 16.95 10.24 -12.35
C MET A 253 16.69 9.99 -13.84
N VAL A 254 15.44 9.81 -14.24
CA VAL A 254 15.09 9.67 -15.66
C VAL A 254 15.36 10.97 -16.43
N SER A 255 15.03 12.13 -15.88
CA SER A 255 15.30 13.41 -16.53
C SER A 255 16.80 13.66 -16.72
N ASP A 256 17.62 13.33 -15.70
CA ASP A 256 19.08 13.43 -15.77
C ASP A 256 19.67 12.43 -16.78
N TRP A 257 19.23 11.17 -16.76
CA TRP A 257 19.62 10.14 -17.73
C TRP A 257 19.26 10.52 -19.17
N MET A 258 18.08 11.09 -19.40
CA MET A 258 17.66 11.58 -20.71
C MET A 258 18.54 12.74 -21.18
N ALA A 259 18.87 13.67 -20.30
CA ALA A 259 19.76 14.79 -20.62
C ALA A 259 21.20 14.34 -20.96
N ARG A 260 21.64 13.21 -20.41
CA ARG A 260 22.92 12.55 -20.73
C ARG A 260 22.84 11.62 -21.95
N GLY A 261 21.83 11.82 -22.81
CA GLY A 261 21.67 11.09 -24.07
C GLY A 261 21.25 9.62 -23.90
N ARG A 262 20.61 9.28 -22.77
CA ARG A 262 20.14 7.91 -22.46
C ARG A 262 21.26 6.86 -22.50
N SER A 263 22.46 7.25 -22.08
CA SER A 263 23.65 6.40 -22.12
C SER A 263 24.06 5.88 -20.74
N GLY A 264 24.81 4.78 -20.71
CA GLY A 264 25.45 4.24 -19.50
C GLY A 264 24.56 3.36 -18.62
N ALA A 265 23.41 3.86 -18.17
CA ALA A 265 22.54 3.16 -17.22
C ALA A 265 21.33 2.52 -17.92
N THR A 266 20.99 1.28 -17.53
CA THR A 266 19.75 0.60 -17.94
C THR A 266 18.75 0.57 -16.79
N TYR A 267 19.23 0.27 -15.58
CA TYR A 267 18.45 0.13 -14.36
C TYR A 267 18.75 1.26 -13.37
N VAL A 268 17.82 1.51 -12.46
CA VAL A 268 18.02 2.45 -11.34
C VAL A 268 19.29 2.13 -10.54
N ARG A 269 19.56 0.84 -10.27
CA ARG A 269 20.79 0.42 -9.58
C ARG A 269 22.08 0.80 -10.33
N ASP A 270 22.04 0.90 -11.65
CA ASP A 270 23.19 1.31 -12.46
C ASP A 270 23.49 2.79 -12.24
N VAL A 271 22.44 3.62 -12.12
CA VAL A 271 22.54 5.04 -11.73
C VAL A 271 23.16 5.16 -10.33
N MET A 272 22.77 4.29 -9.40
CA MET A 272 23.32 4.30 -8.04
C MET A 272 24.74 3.74 -7.94
N ALA A 273 25.17 2.90 -8.89
CA ALA A 273 26.50 2.33 -8.96
C ALA A 273 27.53 3.29 -9.58
N ASP A 274 27.11 4.20 -10.45
CA ASP A 274 27.94 5.27 -10.98
C ASP A 274 27.99 6.45 -10.00
N ARG A 275 29.21 6.85 -9.62
CA ARG A 275 29.45 7.89 -8.61
C ARG A 275 28.86 9.23 -9.03
N GLU A 276 29.05 9.64 -10.28
CA GLU A 276 28.62 10.97 -10.75
C GLU A 276 27.08 11.17 -10.63
N PRO A 277 26.22 10.34 -11.24
CA PRO A 277 24.77 10.52 -11.13
C PRO A 277 24.24 10.22 -9.73
N ALA A 278 24.85 9.30 -8.96
CA ALA A 278 24.47 9.04 -7.58
C ALA A 278 24.75 10.26 -6.68
N ASP A 279 25.91 10.91 -6.83
CA ASP A 279 26.27 12.12 -6.08
C ASP A 279 25.33 13.28 -6.44
N ARG A 280 24.98 13.45 -7.73
CA ARG A 280 23.98 14.45 -8.15
C ARG A 280 22.61 14.20 -7.52
N LEU A 281 22.14 12.95 -7.42
CA LEU A 281 20.88 12.65 -6.74
C LEU A 281 20.94 13.00 -5.24
N ARG A 282 22.07 12.72 -4.58
CA ARG A 282 22.27 13.10 -3.17
C ARG A 282 22.30 14.62 -3.00
N ASP A 283 22.97 15.33 -3.89
CA ASP A 283 23.01 16.79 -3.91
C ASP A 283 21.63 17.41 -4.12
N LEU A 284 20.83 16.85 -5.03
CA LEU A 284 19.43 17.22 -5.21
C LEU A 284 18.66 17.08 -3.89
N TYR A 285 18.78 15.93 -3.23
CA TYR A 285 18.05 15.68 -2.00
C TYR A 285 18.49 16.62 -0.88
N ALA A 286 19.79 16.83 -0.70
CA ALA A 286 20.34 17.65 0.36
C ALA A 286 20.01 19.13 0.17
N ASN A 287 20.14 19.65 -1.06
CA ASN A 287 20.10 21.08 -1.31
C ASN A 287 18.75 21.59 -1.83
N GLU A 288 17.91 20.73 -2.42
CA GLU A 288 16.63 21.16 -3.01
C GLU A 288 15.41 20.49 -2.38
N VAL A 289 15.50 19.20 -1.98
CA VAL A 289 14.34 18.47 -1.44
C VAL A 289 14.19 18.62 0.07
N ALA A 290 15.25 18.31 0.84
CA ALA A 290 15.23 18.37 2.30
C ALA A 290 14.86 19.77 2.85
N PRO A 291 15.33 20.90 2.28
CA PRO A 291 14.92 22.23 2.73
C PRO A 291 13.41 22.48 2.64
N GLY A 292 12.72 21.89 1.65
CA GLY A 292 11.28 22.01 1.51
C GLY A 292 10.53 21.34 2.68
N PHE A 293 11.01 20.17 3.12
CA PHE A 293 10.48 19.50 4.32
C PHE A 293 10.81 20.27 5.60
N VAL A 294 11.99 20.87 5.70
CA VAL A 294 12.34 21.74 6.84
C VAL A 294 11.40 22.93 6.93
N ALA A 295 11.13 23.62 5.81
CA ALA A 295 10.20 24.75 5.76
C ALA A 295 8.77 24.34 6.15
N ALA A 296 8.35 23.13 5.79
CA ALA A 296 7.06 22.56 6.15
C ALA A 296 6.92 22.15 7.63
N GLY A 297 7.99 22.20 8.43
CA GLY A 297 8.01 21.63 9.78
C GLY A 297 8.01 20.09 9.79
N GLU A 298 8.40 19.46 8.69
CA GLU A 298 8.44 18.00 8.47
C GLU A 298 9.89 17.49 8.34
N ALA A 299 10.83 18.13 9.06
CA ALA A 299 12.25 17.76 9.04
C ALA A 299 12.53 16.40 9.69
N ASP A 300 11.68 15.98 10.63
CA ASP A 300 11.90 14.77 11.42
C ASP A 300 11.81 13.52 10.52
N GLY A 301 12.86 12.70 10.56
CA GLY A 301 12.94 11.45 9.80
C GLY A 301 13.26 11.62 8.30
N ILE A 302 13.24 12.82 7.73
CA ILE A 302 13.45 13.01 6.27
C ILE A 302 14.83 12.51 5.81
N ALA A 303 15.88 12.78 6.59
CA ALA A 303 17.24 12.33 6.27
C ALA A 303 17.36 10.81 6.27
N ALA A 304 16.71 10.15 7.25
CA ALA A 304 16.65 8.69 7.31
C ALA A 304 15.85 8.11 6.13
N TYR A 305 14.74 8.75 5.76
CA TYR A 305 13.93 8.34 4.62
C TYR A 305 14.67 8.51 3.28
N ILE A 306 15.43 9.59 3.09
CA ILE A 306 16.30 9.79 1.93
C ILE A 306 17.37 8.70 1.87
N ALA A 307 18.05 8.41 2.98
CA ALA A 307 19.07 7.37 3.05
C ALA A 307 18.49 5.99 2.69
N ALA A 308 17.35 5.62 3.28
CA ALA A 308 16.63 4.40 2.96
C ALA A 308 16.20 4.36 1.48
N THR A 309 15.73 5.49 0.92
CA THR A 309 15.36 5.59 -0.50
C THR A 309 16.56 5.34 -1.42
N CYS A 310 17.71 5.95 -1.15
CA CYS A 310 18.93 5.71 -1.92
C CYS A 310 19.39 4.26 -1.83
N GLU A 311 19.27 3.63 -0.67
CA GLU A 311 19.58 2.21 -0.49
C GLU A 311 18.64 1.30 -1.29
N ARG A 312 17.33 1.60 -1.31
CA ARG A 312 16.33 0.90 -2.12
C ARG A 312 16.64 1.03 -3.62
N PHE A 313 17.03 2.22 -4.08
CA PHE A 313 17.47 2.42 -5.47
C PHE A 313 18.72 1.61 -5.81
N ALA A 314 19.62 1.41 -4.85
CA ALA A 314 20.84 0.64 -5.03
C ALA A 314 20.62 -0.89 -4.91
N ASN A 315 19.38 -1.35 -4.71
CA ASN A 315 19.09 -2.77 -4.52
C ASN A 315 19.57 -3.60 -5.74
N PRO A 316 20.56 -4.50 -5.56
CA PRO A 316 21.16 -5.23 -6.66
C PRO A 316 20.22 -6.29 -7.26
N PHE A 317 19.13 -6.63 -6.58
CA PHE A 317 18.17 -7.65 -7.01
C PHE A 317 16.95 -7.09 -7.75
N LEU A 318 16.88 -5.77 -7.96
CA LEU A 318 15.75 -5.12 -8.64
C LEU A 318 16.16 -4.59 -10.02
N ASP A 319 15.49 -5.12 -11.05
CA ASP A 319 15.65 -4.73 -12.45
C ASP A 319 14.71 -3.58 -12.82
N HIS A 320 14.75 -2.47 -12.08
CA HIS A 320 13.92 -1.30 -12.35
C HIS A 320 14.47 -0.51 -13.54
N LYS A 321 13.94 -0.76 -14.74
CA LYS A 321 14.42 -0.10 -15.96
C LYS A 321 14.07 1.39 -15.95
N LEU A 322 15.04 2.22 -16.33
CA LEU A 322 14.82 3.66 -16.51
C LEU A 322 13.79 3.94 -17.61
N GLU A 323 13.75 3.10 -18.66
CA GLU A 323 12.76 3.17 -19.74
C GLU A 323 11.32 2.97 -19.24
N ASP A 324 11.10 2.02 -18.33
CA ASP A 324 9.76 1.77 -17.75
C ASP A 324 9.33 2.98 -16.89
N ILE A 325 10.28 3.57 -16.15
CA ILE A 325 10.04 4.78 -15.35
C ILE A 325 9.80 6.00 -16.26
N ALA A 326 10.38 6.04 -17.46
CA ALA A 326 10.20 7.11 -18.45
C ALA A 326 8.82 7.11 -19.13
N GLN A 327 8.01 6.06 -19.00
CA GLN A 327 6.64 6.11 -19.53
C GLN A 327 5.82 7.20 -18.82
N ASN A 328 5.05 7.98 -19.58
CA ASN A 328 4.28 9.14 -19.10
C ASN A 328 5.14 10.14 -18.30
N HIS A 329 6.39 10.36 -18.72
CA HIS A 329 7.36 11.18 -17.99
C HIS A 329 6.87 12.61 -17.73
N SER A 330 6.26 13.25 -18.73
CA SER A 330 5.75 14.62 -18.62
C SER A 330 4.71 14.77 -17.50
N GLU A 331 3.80 13.80 -17.37
CA GLU A 331 2.83 13.78 -16.28
C GLU A 331 3.50 13.57 -14.92
N LYS A 332 4.51 12.69 -14.87
CA LYS A 332 5.29 12.42 -13.65
C LYS A 332 6.07 13.65 -13.19
N LEU A 333 6.65 14.41 -14.12
CA LEU A 333 7.33 15.68 -13.82
C LEU A 333 6.38 16.67 -13.15
N ASN A 334 5.18 16.86 -13.72
CA ASN A 334 4.18 17.76 -13.14
C ASN A 334 3.71 17.29 -11.76
N ARG A 335 3.34 16.01 -11.61
CA ARG A 335 2.78 15.48 -10.36
C ARG A 335 3.79 15.30 -9.23
N ARG A 336 5.08 15.29 -9.53
CA ARG A 336 6.14 14.98 -8.55
C ARG A 336 7.12 16.12 -8.37
N ILE A 337 7.69 16.64 -9.45
CA ILE A 337 8.69 17.72 -9.40
C ILE A 337 8.01 19.08 -9.29
N ALA A 338 7.12 19.45 -10.23
CA ALA A 338 6.45 20.76 -10.17
C ALA A 338 5.60 20.88 -8.89
N ALA A 339 4.84 19.83 -8.58
CA ALA A 339 4.07 19.75 -7.34
C ALA A 339 4.94 19.92 -6.07
N PHE A 340 6.16 19.37 -6.04
CA PHE A 340 7.08 19.59 -4.92
C PHE A 340 7.55 21.04 -4.84
N VAL A 341 7.95 21.63 -5.97
CA VAL A 341 8.42 23.03 -6.02
C VAL A 341 7.32 23.98 -5.54
N ASP A 342 6.09 23.79 -6.02
CA ASP A 342 4.94 24.60 -5.61
C ASP A 342 4.60 24.38 -4.14
N TRP A 343 4.60 23.13 -3.67
CA TRP A 343 4.38 22.80 -2.26
C TRP A 343 5.45 23.44 -1.37
N ALA A 344 6.73 23.25 -1.66
CA ALA A 344 7.84 23.79 -0.86
C ALA A 344 7.76 25.31 -0.75
N ARG A 345 7.48 26.01 -1.87
CA ARG A 345 7.25 27.46 -1.87
C ARG A 345 6.06 27.87 -1.01
N ALA A 346 4.95 27.13 -1.09
CA ALA A 346 3.77 27.38 -0.25
C ALA A 346 4.07 27.16 1.26
N GLN A 347 5.05 26.32 1.60
CA GLN A 347 5.56 26.14 2.96
C GLN A 347 6.63 27.17 3.37
N GLY A 348 6.99 28.10 2.48
CA GLY A 348 7.96 29.18 2.79
C GLY A 348 9.41 28.87 2.40
N ASP A 349 9.68 27.79 1.67
CA ASP A 349 11.01 27.54 1.10
C ASP A 349 11.25 28.43 -0.12
N THR A 350 12.05 29.49 0.07
CA THR A 350 12.46 30.43 -0.98
C THR A 350 13.82 30.08 -1.60
N GLY A 351 14.40 28.91 -1.28
CA GLY A 351 15.67 28.48 -1.83
C GLY A 351 15.60 28.21 -3.33
N ASP A 352 16.69 28.48 -4.04
CA ASP A 352 16.82 28.13 -5.44
C ASP A 352 16.77 26.61 -5.63
N LYS A 353 16.11 26.16 -6.70
CA LYS A 353 15.94 24.74 -7.05
C LYS A 353 16.40 24.45 -8.49
N PRO A 354 17.66 24.75 -8.84
CA PRO A 354 18.12 24.73 -10.22
C PRO A 354 18.05 23.34 -10.87
N MET A 355 18.28 22.26 -10.12
CA MET A 355 18.24 20.90 -10.66
C MET A 355 16.80 20.44 -10.94
N LEU A 356 15.84 20.79 -10.07
CA LEU A 356 14.43 20.52 -10.31
C LEU A 356 13.87 21.39 -11.44
N GLN A 357 14.24 22.67 -11.49
CA GLN A 357 13.84 23.58 -12.57
C GLN A 357 14.38 23.11 -13.92
N ALA A 358 15.66 22.74 -14.00
CA ALA A 358 16.25 22.19 -15.22
C ALA A 358 15.53 20.90 -15.68
N ALA A 359 15.06 20.07 -14.76
CA ALA A 359 14.28 18.87 -15.11
C ALA A 359 12.90 19.21 -15.70
N LEU A 360 12.26 20.29 -15.24
CA LEU A 360 10.98 20.77 -15.74
C LEU A 360 11.09 21.44 -17.12
N GLU A 361 12.12 22.26 -17.33
CA GLU A 361 12.34 23.00 -18.58
C GLU A 361 12.56 22.08 -19.78
N ARG A 362 13.27 20.96 -19.58
CA ARG A 362 13.58 19.96 -20.62
C ARG A 362 12.34 19.22 -21.15
N ASN A 363 11.20 19.30 -20.46
CA ASN A 363 9.95 18.67 -20.90
C ASN A 363 9.15 19.53 -21.88
N GLY A 364 9.48 20.83 -21.98
CA GLY A 364 8.88 21.75 -22.95
C GLY A 364 9.65 21.86 -24.26
N SER A 365 10.71 21.08 -24.44
CA SER A 365 11.65 21.13 -25.58
C SER A 365 11.38 20.04 -26.61
#